data_AF-A0A929NF87-F1
#
_entry.id   AF-A0A929NF87-F1
#
_cell.length_a   1.000
_cell.length_b   1.000
_cell.length_c   1.000
_cell.angle_alpha   90.00
_cell.angle_beta   90.00
_cell.angle_gamma   90.00
#
_symmetry.space_group_name_H-M   'P 1'
#
loop_
_entity.id
_entity.type
_entity.pdbx_description
1 polymer ?
#
loop_
_entity_poly.entity_id
_entity_poly.type
_entity_poly.pdbx_seq_one_letter_code
_entity_poly.pdbx_strand_id
1 'polypeptide(L)'
;MTIYERSKPHLKVMQSNFRRLMSHFSYRFLIVPLLVAALLWIIMAAGVFKPAKPGLEIAAVVVSGLFMLIAVVRFIVSRHVFFLWSAVLFLLILCREIHFEGTDEAIFIGLVVLLGIVLLKYDRFKAYLANPWVVNLLVAGFFTYFLSQTVDQRWWRIIPGEDLVHVPLEETLELLGHGMIGFAVVLCKKCKSV
;
A
#
# COMPACT_ATOMS: atom_id res chain seq x y z
N MET A 1 -11.06 32.81 -18.30
CA MET A 1 -10.39 31.49 -18.24
C MET A 1 -10.77 30.84 -16.92
N THR A 2 -11.59 29.78 -16.96
CA THR A 2 -12.11 29.13 -15.75
C THR A 2 -11.06 28.20 -15.13
N ILE A 3 -11.18 27.87 -13.83
CA ILE A 3 -10.32 26.89 -13.15
C ILE A 3 -10.28 25.56 -13.93
N TYR A 4 -11.41 25.19 -14.54
CA TYR A 4 -11.55 24.02 -15.40
C TYR A 4 -10.65 24.06 -16.65
N GLU A 5 -10.50 25.21 -17.29
CA GLU A 5 -9.63 25.34 -18.48
C GLU A 5 -8.15 25.18 -18.13
N ARG A 6 -7.72 25.60 -16.93
CA ARG A 6 -6.35 25.40 -16.44
C ARG A 6 -6.05 23.95 -16.04
N SER A 7 -7.04 23.19 -15.56
CA SER A 7 -6.83 21.82 -15.06
C SER A 7 -6.87 20.75 -16.16
N LYS A 8 -7.56 21.01 -17.27
CA LYS A 8 -7.68 20.11 -18.43
C LYS A 8 -6.35 19.53 -18.96
N PRO A 9 -5.25 20.30 -19.13
CA PRO A 9 -3.97 19.72 -19.55
C PRO A 9 -3.39 18.76 -18.50
N HIS A 10 -3.47 19.10 -17.20
CA HIS A 10 -2.96 18.25 -16.12
C HIS A 10 -3.71 16.91 -16.04
N LEU A 11 -5.03 16.94 -16.18
CA LEU A 11 -5.85 15.72 -16.17
C LEU A 11 -5.46 14.77 -17.31
N LYS A 12 -5.25 15.29 -18.53
CA LYS A 12 -4.79 14.47 -19.66
C LYS A 12 -3.42 13.83 -19.40
N VAL A 13 -2.49 14.58 -18.80
CA VAL A 13 -1.16 14.05 -18.42
C VAL A 13 -1.29 12.95 -17.38
N MET A 14 -2.07 13.18 -16.31
CA MET A 14 -2.31 12.17 -15.28
C MET A 14 -2.95 10.90 -15.85
N GLN A 15 -3.98 11.03 -16.71
CA GLN A 15 -4.62 9.89 -17.38
C GLN A 15 -3.66 9.09 -18.28
N SER A 16 -2.78 9.79 -19.02
CA SER A 16 -1.75 9.15 -19.84
C SER A 16 -0.75 8.38 -18.97
N ASN A 17 -0.26 9.00 -17.91
CA ASN A 17 0.71 8.37 -17.01
C ASN A 17 0.09 7.24 -16.18
N PHE A 18 -1.19 7.34 -15.82
CA PHE A 18 -1.92 6.26 -15.18
C PHE A 18 -2.02 5.05 -16.12
N ARG A 19 -2.35 5.24 -17.39
CA ARG A 19 -2.35 4.16 -18.39
C ARG A 19 -0.97 3.49 -18.53
N ARG A 20 0.11 4.28 -18.52
CA ARG A 20 1.48 3.75 -18.53
C ARG A 20 1.77 2.92 -17.28
N LEU A 21 1.41 3.40 -16.10
CA LEU A 21 1.57 2.65 -14.85
C LEU A 21 0.79 1.32 -14.90
N MET A 22 -0.47 1.39 -15.35
CA MET A 22 -1.35 0.22 -15.45
C MET A 22 -0.89 -0.79 -16.51
N SER A 23 -0.12 -0.39 -17.53
CA SER A 23 0.45 -1.34 -18.49
C SER A 23 1.50 -2.29 -17.88
N HIS A 24 2.06 -1.95 -16.71
CA HIS A 24 2.97 -2.82 -15.96
C HIS A 24 2.25 -3.71 -14.94
N PHE A 25 0.97 -3.45 -14.69
CA PHE A 25 0.16 -4.19 -13.74
C PHE A 25 -0.40 -5.48 -14.36
N SER A 26 -0.37 -6.56 -13.59
CA SER A 26 -0.95 -7.85 -13.91
C SER A 26 -1.95 -8.23 -12.83
N TYR A 27 -3.22 -8.37 -13.20
CA TYR A 27 -4.30 -8.73 -12.29
C TYR A 27 -4.08 -10.04 -11.54
N ARG A 28 -3.21 -10.93 -12.05
CA ARG A 28 -2.84 -12.19 -11.40
C ARG A 28 -2.25 -11.98 -10.02
N PHE A 29 -1.59 -10.84 -9.77
CA PHE A 29 -1.06 -10.52 -8.45
C PHE A 29 -2.14 -10.24 -7.40
N LEU A 30 -3.37 -9.91 -7.81
CA LEU A 30 -4.50 -9.75 -6.88
C LEU A 30 -5.05 -11.08 -6.37
N ILE A 31 -4.79 -12.18 -7.10
CA ILE A 31 -5.19 -13.53 -6.67
C ILE A 31 -4.44 -13.90 -5.38
N VAL A 32 -3.19 -13.46 -5.22
CA VAL A 32 -2.37 -13.81 -4.05
C VAL A 32 -2.96 -13.27 -2.75
N PRO A 33 -3.26 -11.96 -2.60
CA PRO A 33 -3.97 -11.45 -1.42
C PRO A 33 -5.30 -12.15 -1.14
N LEU A 34 -6.09 -12.45 -2.17
CA LEU A 34 -7.38 -13.15 -1.99
C LEU A 34 -7.19 -14.56 -1.44
N LEU A 35 -6.26 -15.32 -2.01
CA LEU A 35 -5.94 -16.66 -1.54
C LEU A 35 -5.40 -16.64 -0.11
N VAL A 36 -4.50 -15.70 0.20
CA VAL A 36 -3.96 -15.54 1.56
C VAL A 36 -5.07 -15.19 2.55
N ALA A 37 -5.94 -14.23 2.23
CA ALA A 37 -7.07 -13.86 3.08
C ALA A 37 -8.02 -15.04 3.32
N ALA A 38 -8.36 -15.80 2.26
CA ALA A 38 -9.22 -16.98 2.37
C ALA A 38 -8.58 -18.09 3.20
N LEU A 39 -7.28 -18.35 3.02
CA LEU A 39 -6.56 -19.35 3.81
C LEU A 39 -6.45 -18.94 5.28
N LEU A 40 -6.11 -17.68 5.57
CA LEU A 40 -6.06 -17.16 6.93
C LEU A 40 -7.43 -17.25 7.60
N TRP A 41 -8.51 -16.90 6.89
CA TRP A 41 -9.87 -17.08 7.39
C TRP A 41 -10.12 -18.52 7.86
N ILE A 42 -9.84 -19.51 7.01
CA ILE A 42 -10.07 -20.92 7.31
C ILE A 42 -9.24 -21.37 8.52
N ILE A 43 -7.95 -21.02 8.56
CA ILE A 43 -7.03 -21.40 9.63
C ILE A 43 -7.43 -20.76 10.97
N MET A 44 -7.83 -19.48 10.96
CA MET A 44 -8.25 -18.75 12.15
C MET A 44 -9.62 -19.25 12.66
N ALA A 45 -10.57 -19.50 11.75
CA ALA A 45 -11.88 -20.05 12.09
C ALA A 45 -11.76 -21.46 12.69
N ALA A 46 -10.80 -22.27 12.21
CA ALA A 46 -10.47 -23.57 12.79
C ALA A 46 -9.74 -23.48 14.15
N GLY A 47 -9.34 -22.27 14.58
CA GLY A 47 -8.63 -22.06 15.84
C GLY A 47 -7.15 -22.43 15.84
N VAL A 48 -6.57 -22.72 14.67
CA VAL A 48 -5.16 -23.12 14.53
C VAL A 48 -4.21 -21.93 14.70
N PHE A 49 -4.64 -20.75 14.26
CA PHE A 49 -3.86 -19.51 14.35
C PHE A 49 -4.76 -18.40 14.88
N LYS A 50 -4.40 -17.79 16.02
CA LYS A 50 -5.16 -16.69 16.63
C LYS A 50 -4.18 -15.65 17.18
N PRO A 51 -3.60 -14.81 16.31
CA PRO A 51 -2.69 -13.77 16.76
C PRO A 51 -3.47 -12.77 17.64
N ALA A 52 -2.85 -12.35 18.73
CA ALA A 52 -3.42 -11.32 19.58
C ALA A 52 -3.21 -9.94 18.94
N LYS A 53 -4.28 -9.13 18.89
CA LYS A 53 -4.28 -7.76 18.34
C LYS A 53 -3.09 -6.91 18.82
N PRO A 54 -2.76 -6.84 20.13
CA PRO A 54 -1.63 -6.03 20.59
C PRO A 54 -0.28 -6.44 19.98
N GLY A 55 -0.08 -7.73 19.69
CA GLY A 55 1.14 -8.21 19.06
C GLY A 55 1.23 -7.79 17.58
N LEU A 56 0.10 -7.75 16.88
CA LEU A 56 0.03 -7.32 15.49
C LEU A 56 0.19 -5.81 15.34
N GLU A 57 -0.44 -5.01 16.21
CA GLU A 57 -0.27 -3.55 16.24
C GLU A 57 1.22 -3.17 16.45
N ILE A 58 1.88 -3.78 17.44
CA ILE A 58 3.32 -3.57 17.66
C ILE A 58 4.13 -3.98 16.42
N ALA A 59 3.81 -5.11 15.81
CA ALA A 59 4.48 -5.56 14.60
C ALA A 59 4.26 -4.58 13.43
N ALA A 60 3.06 -4.03 13.26
CA ALA A 60 2.74 -3.07 12.22
C ALA A 60 3.52 -1.76 12.37
N VAL A 61 3.61 -1.22 13.59
CA VAL A 61 4.45 -0.06 13.93
C VAL A 61 5.92 -0.33 13.63
N VAL A 62 6.45 -1.48 14.07
CA VAL A 62 7.87 -1.83 13.85
C VAL A 62 8.17 -2.02 12.36
N VAL A 63 7.34 -2.78 11.64
CA VAL A 63 7.54 -3.09 10.23
C VAL A 63 7.46 -1.83 9.37
N SER A 64 6.43 -1.00 9.57
CA SER A 64 6.30 0.27 8.85
C SER A 64 7.44 1.23 9.17
N GLY A 65 7.84 1.34 10.44
CA GLY A 65 8.98 2.13 10.88
C GLY A 65 10.30 1.68 10.24
N LEU A 66 10.57 0.37 10.17
CA LEU A 66 11.76 -0.16 9.52
C LEU A 66 11.78 0.14 8.03
N PHE A 67 10.66 -0.05 7.32
CA PHE A 67 10.59 0.30 5.90
C PHE A 67 10.73 1.80 5.64
N MET A 68 10.18 2.64 6.52
CA MET A 68 10.40 4.09 6.49
C MET A 68 11.88 4.42 6.60
N LEU A 69 12.58 3.87 7.61
CA LEU A 69 14.00 4.11 7.83
C LEU A 69 14.84 3.64 6.64
N ILE A 70 14.55 2.47 6.08
CA ILE A 70 15.23 1.99 4.88
C ILE A 70 14.99 2.94 3.71
N ALA A 71 13.76 3.42 3.50
CA ALA A 71 13.46 4.38 2.45
C ALA A 71 14.21 5.72 2.65
N VAL A 72 14.30 6.22 3.88
CA VAL A 72 15.09 7.42 4.22
C VAL A 72 16.57 7.21 3.91
N VAL A 73 17.16 6.10 4.34
CA VAL A 73 18.57 5.77 4.06
C VAL A 73 18.80 5.68 2.54
N ARG A 74 17.92 4.99 1.81
CA ARG A 74 18.01 4.92 0.34
C ARG A 74 17.87 6.28 -0.32
N PHE A 75 17.03 7.17 0.22
CA PHE A 75 16.91 8.54 -0.26
C PHE A 75 18.20 9.33 -0.01
N ILE A 76 18.80 9.26 1.18
CA ILE A 76 20.04 9.96 1.50
C ILE A 76 21.17 9.55 0.56
N VAL A 77 21.29 8.25 0.26
CA VAL A 77 22.35 7.69 -0.61
C VAL A 77 22.10 8.00 -2.08
N SER A 78 20.90 7.74 -2.59
CA SER A 78 20.62 7.84 -4.04
C SER A 78 20.12 9.21 -4.48
N ARG A 79 19.65 10.04 -3.53
CA ARG A 79 18.95 11.32 -3.74
C ARG A 79 17.76 11.23 -4.69
N HIS A 80 17.19 10.04 -4.85
CA HIS A 80 16.11 9.81 -5.80
C HIS A 80 14.74 10.00 -5.16
N VAL A 81 13.89 10.83 -5.79
CA VAL A 81 12.58 11.26 -5.25
C VAL A 81 11.63 10.10 -4.95
N PHE A 82 11.74 8.98 -5.66
CA PHE A 82 11.01 7.73 -5.36
C PHE A 82 11.16 7.30 -3.89
N PHE A 83 12.35 7.39 -3.31
CA PHE A 83 12.58 6.96 -1.92
C PHE A 83 12.08 7.98 -0.91
N LEU A 84 12.15 9.27 -1.22
CA LEU A 84 11.50 10.30 -0.39
C LEU A 84 9.99 10.09 -0.37
N TRP A 85 9.39 9.87 -1.53
CA TRP A 85 7.96 9.53 -1.65
C TRP A 85 7.60 8.28 -0.85
N SER A 86 8.43 7.25 -0.92
CA SER A 86 8.23 6.00 -0.18
C SER A 86 8.35 6.21 1.34
N ALA A 87 9.31 7.02 1.78
CA ALA A 87 9.45 7.38 3.19
C ALA A 87 8.22 8.15 3.70
N VAL A 88 7.68 9.08 2.91
CA VAL A 88 6.45 9.81 3.26
C VAL A 88 5.24 8.86 3.29
N LEU A 89 5.14 7.91 2.36
CA LEU A 89 4.10 6.88 2.40
C LEU A 89 4.16 6.07 3.70
N PHE A 90 5.35 5.60 4.09
CA PHE A 90 5.51 4.84 5.33
C PHE A 90 5.32 5.69 6.58
N LEU A 91 5.65 6.98 6.53
CA LEU A 91 5.35 7.90 7.62
C LEU A 91 3.84 8.06 7.82
N LEU A 92 3.05 8.22 6.74
CA LEU A 92 1.59 8.29 6.82
C LEU A 92 1.00 7.01 7.43
N ILE A 93 1.48 5.87 6.95
CA ILE A 93 1.15 4.55 7.50
C ILE A 93 1.48 4.51 9.00
N LEU A 94 2.72 4.83 9.39
CA LEU A 94 3.18 4.75 10.77
C LEU A 94 2.37 5.68 11.69
N CYS A 95 2.02 6.88 11.22
CA CYS A 95 1.17 7.79 11.96
C CYS A 95 -0.23 7.20 12.22
N ARG A 96 -0.80 6.48 11.24
CA ARG A 96 -2.06 5.75 11.43
C ARG A 96 -1.92 4.62 12.45
N GLU A 97 -0.85 3.82 12.38
CA GLU A 97 -0.61 2.71 13.32
C GLU A 97 -0.38 3.19 14.77
N ILE A 98 0.13 4.42 14.97
CA ILE A 98 0.30 5.02 16.30
C ILE A 98 -1.02 5.65 16.80
N HIS A 99 -2.07 5.68 15.98
CA HIS A 99 -3.38 6.27 16.28
C HIS A 99 -3.31 7.74 16.72
N PHE A 100 -2.54 8.58 16.01
CA PHE A 100 -2.64 10.02 16.24
C PHE A 100 -4.01 10.54 15.81
N GLU A 101 -4.57 11.49 16.57
CA GLU A 101 -5.87 12.10 16.27
C GLU A 101 -5.91 12.70 14.85
N GLY A 102 -6.96 12.38 14.07
CA GLY A 102 -7.14 12.84 12.69
C GLY A 102 -6.29 12.12 11.64
N THR A 103 -5.61 11.02 11.99
CA THR A 103 -4.82 10.25 11.01
C THR A 103 -5.67 9.41 10.07
N ASP A 104 -6.89 9.03 10.46
CA ASP A 104 -7.81 8.26 9.65
C ASP A 104 -8.22 9.02 8.38
N GLU A 105 -8.53 10.31 8.46
CA GLU A 105 -8.79 11.12 7.26
C GLU A 105 -7.49 11.49 6.53
N ALA A 106 -6.42 11.76 7.29
CA ALA A 106 -5.15 12.17 6.74
C ALA A 106 -4.52 11.11 5.84
N ILE A 107 -4.69 9.81 6.14
CA ILE A 107 -4.14 8.74 5.29
C ILE A 107 -4.82 8.73 3.92
N PHE A 108 -6.15 8.87 3.83
CA PHE A 108 -6.85 8.88 2.55
C PHE A 108 -6.44 10.10 1.70
N ILE A 109 -6.39 11.29 2.31
CA ILE A 109 -5.95 12.51 1.63
C ILE A 109 -4.49 12.36 1.18
N GLY A 110 -3.62 11.88 2.08
CA GLY A 110 -2.20 11.66 1.81
C GLY A 110 -1.96 10.69 0.66
N LEU A 111 -2.67 9.56 0.62
CA LEU A 111 -2.59 8.58 -0.47
C LEU A 111 -3.00 9.18 -1.81
N VAL A 112 -4.09 9.95 -1.87
CA VAL A 112 -4.53 10.63 -3.10
C VAL A 112 -3.50 11.65 -3.57
N VAL A 113 -2.93 12.44 -2.65
CA VAL A 113 -1.88 13.41 -2.95
C VAL A 113 -0.61 12.72 -3.46
N LEU A 114 -0.17 11.65 -2.79
CA LEU A 114 1.00 10.88 -3.18
C LEU A 114 0.84 10.22 -4.56
N LEU A 115 -0.34 9.66 -4.85
CA LEU A 115 -0.66 9.14 -6.18
C LEU A 115 -0.66 10.27 -7.22
N GLY A 116 -1.27 11.41 -6.90
CA GLY A 116 -1.29 12.58 -7.78
C GLY A 116 0.12 13.09 -8.12
N ILE A 117 1.02 13.14 -7.14
CA ILE A 117 2.44 13.50 -7.33
C ILE A 117 3.12 12.52 -8.31
N VAL A 118 2.93 11.21 -8.11
CA VAL A 118 3.49 10.18 -9.01
C VAL A 118 2.97 10.34 -10.43
N LEU A 119 1.66 10.55 -10.59
CA LEU A 119 1.03 10.69 -11.91
C LEU A 119 1.44 11.99 -12.61
N LEU A 120 1.57 13.11 -11.90
CA LEU A 120 2.00 14.38 -12.49
C LEU A 120 3.50 14.41 -12.80
N LYS A 121 4.32 13.73 -12.00
CA LYS A 121 5.79 13.74 -12.13
C LYS A 121 6.34 12.36 -12.55
N TYR A 122 5.58 11.57 -13.30
CA TYR A 122 5.89 10.17 -13.62
C TYR A 122 7.32 9.95 -14.12
N ASP A 123 7.87 10.85 -14.94
CA ASP A 123 9.25 10.75 -15.43
C ASP A 123 10.33 10.73 -14.33
N ARG A 124 10.04 11.31 -13.16
CA ARG A 124 10.93 11.26 -11.99
C ARG A 124 10.83 9.93 -11.24
N PHE A 125 9.78 9.14 -11.47
CA PHE A 125 9.52 7.86 -10.80
C PHE A 125 9.73 6.66 -11.73
N LYS A 126 9.68 6.86 -13.06
CA LYS A 126 9.73 5.79 -14.07
C LYS A 126 10.92 4.85 -13.92
N ALA A 127 12.05 5.35 -13.42
CA ALA A 127 13.26 4.55 -13.23
C ALA A 127 13.04 3.37 -12.28
N TYR A 128 12.04 3.42 -11.41
CA TYR A 128 11.65 2.32 -10.51
C TYR A 128 10.28 1.74 -10.87
N LEU A 129 9.33 2.59 -11.27
CA LEU A 129 7.97 2.16 -11.64
C LEU A 129 7.89 1.41 -12.98
N ALA A 130 8.93 1.47 -13.81
CA ALA A 130 9.02 0.61 -14.99
C ALA A 130 9.26 -0.87 -14.64
N ASN A 131 9.63 -1.19 -13.40
CA ASN A 131 9.75 -2.58 -12.93
C ASN A 131 8.35 -3.13 -12.59
N PRO A 132 7.84 -4.13 -13.33
CA PRO A 132 6.51 -4.69 -13.06
C PRO A 132 6.38 -5.22 -11.63
N TRP A 133 7.43 -5.79 -11.04
CA TRP A 133 7.37 -6.32 -9.68
C TRP A 133 7.05 -5.23 -8.65
N VAL A 134 7.61 -4.03 -8.83
CA VAL A 134 7.36 -2.90 -7.92
C VAL A 134 5.90 -2.48 -8.01
N VAL A 135 5.39 -2.30 -9.24
CA VAL A 135 3.99 -1.89 -9.47
C VAL A 135 3.04 -2.95 -8.93
N ASN A 136 3.27 -4.22 -9.24
CA ASN A 136 2.41 -5.31 -8.82
C ASN A 136 2.42 -5.50 -7.30
N LEU A 137 3.56 -5.39 -6.63
CA LEU A 137 3.62 -5.45 -5.16
C LEU A 137 2.95 -4.25 -4.49
N LEU A 138 3.12 -3.04 -5.03
CA LEU A 138 2.41 -1.85 -4.52
C LEU A 138 0.90 -2.03 -4.65
N VAL A 139 0.42 -2.37 -5.85
CA VAL A 139 -1.02 -2.56 -6.11
C VAL A 139 -1.58 -3.70 -5.26
N ALA A 140 -0.87 -4.82 -5.17
CA ALA A 140 -1.31 -5.94 -4.35
C ALA A 140 -1.30 -5.59 -2.86
N GLY A 141 -0.31 -4.84 -2.36
CA GLY A 141 -0.28 -4.36 -0.98
C GLY A 141 -1.44 -3.40 -0.65
N PHE A 142 -1.72 -2.43 -1.53
CA PHE A 142 -2.90 -1.57 -1.39
C PHE A 142 -4.23 -2.35 -1.49
N PHE A 143 -4.26 -3.40 -2.30
CA PHE A 143 -5.43 -4.27 -2.42
C PHE A 143 -5.61 -5.15 -1.17
N THR A 144 -4.52 -5.65 -0.56
CA THR A 144 -4.58 -6.32 0.75
C THR A 144 -5.12 -5.38 1.82
N TYR A 145 -4.72 -4.10 1.77
CA TYR A 145 -5.30 -3.06 2.62
C TYR A 145 -6.80 -2.90 2.43
N PHE A 146 -7.23 -2.81 1.18
CA PHE A 146 -8.65 -2.75 0.85
C PHE A 146 -9.40 -3.96 1.40
N LEU A 147 -8.85 -5.18 1.25
CA LEU A 147 -9.45 -6.39 1.84
C LEU A 147 -9.54 -6.29 3.37
N SER A 148 -8.48 -5.85 4.05
CA SER A 148 -8.50 -5.63 5.50
C SER A 148 -9.65 -4.70 5.91
N GLN A 149 -9.80 -3.58 5.21
CA GLN A 149 -10.88 -2.62 5.49
C GLN A 149 -12.27 -3.22 5.24
N THR A 150 -12.44 -4.10 4.26
CA THR A 150 -13.74 -4.81 4.11
C THR A 150 -14.03 -5.78 5.26
N VAL A 151 -12.99 -6.32 5.92
CA VAL A 151 -13.12 -7.17 7.11
C VAL A 151 -13.45 -6.34 8.34
N ASP A 152 -12.73 -5.24 8.58
CA ASP A 152 -13.02 -4.27 9.65
C ASP A 152 -14.46 -3.75 9.57
N GLN A 153 -14.88 -3.34 8.37
CA GLN A 153 -16.25 -2.85 8.12
C GLN A 153 -17.31 -3.96 8.15
N ARG A 154 -16.92 -5.20 8.47
CA ARG A 154 -17.79 -6.37 8.63
C ARG A 154 -18.69 -6.66 7.42
N TRP A 155 -18.21 -6.36 6.21
CA TRP A 155 -18.95 -6.66 4.98
C TRP A 155 -19.20 -8.16 4.79
N TRP A 156 -18.43 -8.99 5.50
CA TRP A 156 -18.43 -10.45 5.42
C TRP A 156 -19.17 -11.15 6.57
N ARG A 157 -19.97 -10.44 7.37
CA ARG A 157 -20.76 -10.98 8.52
C ARG A 157 -21.63 -12.21 8.23
N ILE A 158 -21.94 -12.47 6.96
CA ILE A 158 -22.72 -13.65 6.53
C ILE A 158 -21.88 -14.94 6.47
N ILE A 159 -20.55 -14.83 6.52
CA ILE A 159 -19.64 -15.97 6.43
C ILE A 159 -19.48 -16.59 7.83
N PRO A 160 -19.60 -17.93 7.97
CA PRO A 160 -19.39 -18.61 9.24
C PRO A 160 -18.02 -18.31 9.87
N GLY A 161 -18.03 -18.03 11.16
CA GLY A 161 -16.82 -17.74 11.94
C GLY A 161 -16.33 -16.30 11.87
N GLU A 162 -17.02 -15.39 11.18
CA GLU A 162 -16.62 -13.98 11.04
C GLU A 162 -16.37 -13.28 12.39
N ASP A 163 -17.27 -13.43 13.37
CA ASP A 163 -17.11 -12.84 14.71
C ASP A 163 -15.81 -13.28 15.40
N LEU A 164 -15.30 -14.47 15.07
CA LEU A 164 -14.07 -15.02 15.65
C LEU A 164 -12.81 -14.56 14.91
N VAL A 165 -12.93 -14.25 13.61
CA VAL A 165 -11.77 -14.00 12.74
C VAL A 165 -11.58 -12.55 12.36
N HIS A 166 -12.61 -11.70 12.41
CA HIS A 166 -12.55 -10.37 11.78
C HIS A 166 -11.37 -9.53 12.30
N VAL A 167 -11.24 -9.33 13.62
CA VAL A 167 -10.12 -8.57 14.21
C VAL A 167 -8.75 -9.17 13.87
N PRO A 168 -8.44 -10.45 14.20
CA PRO A 168 -7.10 -10.97 13.91
C PRO A 168 -6.79 -11.05 12.42
N LEU A 169 -7.79 -11.25 11.56
CA LEU A 169 -7.61 -11.29 10.11
C LEU A 169 -7.32 -9.90 9.54
N GLU A 170 -8.11 -8.90 9.93
CA GLU A 170 -7.89 -7.49 9.58
C GLU A 170 -6.44 -7.09 9.89
N GLU A 171 -6.05 -7.18 11.16
CA GLU A 171 -4.72 -6.80 11.64
C GLU A 171 -3.59 -7.56 10.91
N THR A 172 -3.81 -8.85 10.60
CA THR A 172 -2.84 -9.66 9.84
C THR A 172 -2.75 -9.19 8.38
N LEU A 173 -3.87 -8.86 7.74
CA LEU A 173 -3.91 -8.36 6.37
C LEU A 173 -3.28 -6.98 6.28
N GLU A 174 -3.48 -6.09 7.26
CA GLU A 174 -2.80 -4.80 7.34
C GLU A 174 -1.28 -4.99 7.39
N LEU A 175 -0.80 -5.83 8.29
CA LEU A 175 0.63 -6.14 8.41
C LEU A 175 1.22 -6.74 7.12
N LEU A 176 0.47 -7.60 6.43
CA LEU A 176 0.86 -8.12 5.12
C LEU A 176 0.90 -7.02 4.05
N GLY A 177 -0.07 -6.10 4.06
CA GLY A 177 -0.11 -4.91 3.21
C GLY A 177 1.14 -4.06 3.37
N HIS A 178 1.52 -3.74 4.62
CA HIS A 178 2.78 -3.06 4.96
C HIS A 178 3.99 -3.78 4.38
N GLY A 179 4.05 -5.10 4.58
CA GLY A 179 5.09 -5.97 4.05
C GLY A 179 5.22 -5.85 2.53
N MET A 180 4.12 -6.01 1.80
CA MET A 180 4.12 -5.98 0.33
C MET A 180 4.56 -4.62 -0.22
N ILE A 181 4.03 -3.52 0.33
CA ILE A 181 4.44 -2.15 -0.03
C ILE A 181 5.92 -1.95 0.30
N GLY A 182 6.37 -2.44 1.45
CA GLY A 182 7.74 -2.27 1.94
C GLY A 182 8.74 -3.00 1.07
N PHE A 183 8.47 -4.26 0.76
CA PHE A 183 9.29 -5.05 -0.16
C PHE A 183 9.30 -4.45 -1.56
N ALA A 184 8.21 -3.84 -2.04
CA ALA A 184 8.22 -3.11 -3.31
C ALA A 184 9.28 -1.98 -3.30
N VAL A 185 9.40 -1.26 -2.18
CA VAL A 185 10.36 -0.16 -2.01
C VAL A 185 11.78 -0.65 -1.76
N VAL A 186 11.97 -1.76 -1.04
CA VAL A 186 13.30 -2.29 -0.70
C VAL A 186 13.91 -3.03 -1.88
N LEU A 187 13.15 -3.90 -2.54
CA LEU A 187 13.64 -4.75 -3.62
C LEU A 187 13.72 -4.01 -4.97
N CYS A 188 13.22 -2.77 -5.05
CA CYS A 188 13.30 -2.03 -6.29
C CYS A 188 14.76 -1.73 -6.67
N LYS A 189 15.13 -2.17 -7.86
CA LYS A 189 16.36 -1.78 -8.54
C LYS A 189 16.00 -0.80 -9.64
N LYS A 190 16.87 0.17 -9.89
CA LYS A 190 16.73 1.11 -10.99
C LYS A 190 16.72 0.32 -12.30
N CYS A 191 15.64 0.42 -13.07
CA CYS A 191 15.60 -0.12 -14.43
C CYS A 191 16.59 0.66 -15.30
N LYS A 192 17.35 -0.06 -16.12
CA LYS A 192 18.13 0.57 -17.19
C LYS A 192 17.13 1.20 -18.16
N SER A 193 17.18 2.51 -18.33
CA SER A 193 16.47 3.16 -19.42
C SER A 193 17.09 2.63 -20.71
N VAL A 194 16.31 1.83 -21.46
CA VAL A 194 16.61 1.50 -22.85
C VAL A 194 16.47 2.76 -23.68
#